data_AF-A0A223NXX5-F1
#
_entry.id   AF-A0A223NXX5-F1
#
_cell.length_a   1.000
_cell.length_b   1.000
_cell.length_c   1.000
_cell.angle_alpha   90.00
_cell.angle_beta   90.00
_cell.angle_gamma   90.00
#
_symmetry.space_group_name_H-M   'P 1'
#
loop_
_entity.id
_entity.type
_entity.pdbx_description
1 polymer ?
#
loop_
_entity_poly.entity_id
_entity_poly.type
_entity_poly.pdbx_seq_one_letter_code
_entity_poly.pdbx_strand_id
1 'polypeptide(L)'
;MDNNFSEIASVIKNRRTIKSQAMNGNKIPNGHIAAILELANWAPTHGCTEPWRFIVYENPSDFCRQHAEIYKQNSLGDNFVPAVYENLARQGDKASHIIVAVMKRGDLPKIPQFEEIAAASCAIQNMLLGATSLNIASFWSTGGMALKPALKEYLGYGEHDLVMGILYFGYADTYPEGKRNSEIEKKNSWVK
;
A
#
# COMPACT_ATOMS: atom_id res chain seq x y z
N MET A 1 -15.00 -5.71 -27.80
CA MET A 1 -15.08 -5.54 -26.33
C MET A 1 -15.62 -4.15 -26.06
N ASP A 2 -16.47 -4.00 -25.05
CA ASP A 2 -16.93 -2.69 -24.57
C ASP A 2 -15.71 -1.78 -24.28
N ASN A 3 -15.78 -0.50 -24.65
CA ASN A 3 -14.68 0.46 -24.46
C ASN A 3 -14.29 0.56 -22.97
N ASN A 4 -15.28 0.55 -22.08
CA ASN A 4 -15.07 0.65 -20.64
C ASN A 4 -14.29 -0.56 -20.10
N PHE A 5 -14.58 -1.76 -20.61
CA PHE A 5 -13.84 -2.95 -20.23
C PHE A 5 -12.39 -2.89 -20.69
N SER A 6 -12.14 -2.45 -21.92
CA SER A 6 -10.78 -2.31 -22.47
C SER A 6 -9.93 -1.32 -21.67
N GLU A 7 -10.51 -0.20 -21.24
CA GLU A 7 -9.83 0.82 -20.42
C GLU A 7 -9.43 0.25 -19.05
N ILE A 8 -10.39 -0.33 -18.32
CA ILE A 8 -10.13 -0.95 -17.01
C ILE A 8 -9.12 -2.10 -17.15
N ALA A 9 -9.27 -2.95 -18.17
CA ALA A 9 -8.36 -4.06 -18.43
C ALA A 9 -6.95 -3.56 -18.71
N SER A 10 -6.78 -2.44 -19.44
CA SER A 10 -5.48 -1.82 -19.68
C SER A 10 -4.83 -1.38 -18.37
N VAL A 11 -5.55 -0.66 -17.51
CA VAL A 11 -5.02 -0.19 -16.21
C VAL A 11 -4.61 -1.39 -15.33
N ILE A 12 -5.49 -2.39 -15.19
CA ILE A 12 -5.21 -3.58 -14.37
C ILE A 12 -4.00 -4.36 -14.89
N LYS A 13 -3.91 -4.55 -16.22
CA LYS A 13 -2.82 -5.31 -16.84
C LYS A 13 -1.50 -4.54 -16.85
N ASN A 14 -1.51 -3.21 -16.83
CA ASN A 14 -0.31 -2.37 -16.87
C ASN A 14 0.18 -1.91 -15.49
N ARG A 15 -0.62 -2.06 -14.42
CA ARG A 15 -0.15 -1.79 -13.05
C ARG A 15 1.09 -2.61 -12.71
N ARG A 16 2.18 -1.94 -12.31
CA ARG A 16 3.43 -2.58 -11.86
C ARG A 16 3.78 -2.14 -10.45
N THR A 17 4.48 -3.04 -9.77
CA THR A 17 5.12 -2.71 -8.50
C THR A 17 6.49 -2.12 -8.83
N ILE A 18 6.66 -0.84 -8.54
CA ILE A 18 7.92 -0.13 -8.75
C ILE A 18 8.48 0.22 -7.38
N LYS A 19 9.54 -0.48 -6.96
CA LYS A 19 10.20 -0.23 -5.67
C LYS A 19 10.61 1.24 -5.57
N SER A 20 10.51 1.81 -4.38
CA SER A 20 10.75 3.24 -4.17
C SER A 20 12.14 3.71 -4.64
N GLN A 21 13.17 2.86 -4.56
CA GLN A 21 14.52 3.20 -5.06
C GLN A 21 14.61 3.36 -6.59
N ALA A 22 13.65 2.81 -7.34
CA ALA A 22 13.53 2.92 -8.79
C ALA A 22 12.64 4.10 -9.25
N MET A 23 12.07 4.86 -8.31
CA MET A 23 11.41 6.13 -8.61
C MET A 23 12.45 7.21 -8.91
N ASN A 24 12.03 8.35 -9.45
CA ASN A 24 12.91 9.41 -9.95
C ASN A 24 12.94 10.69 -9.07
N GLY A 25 12.23 10.72 -7.94
CA GLY A 25 12.22 11.87 -7.02
C GLY A 25 11.31 13.03 -7.44
N ASN A 26 10.65 12.97 -8.60
CA ASN A 26 9.70 14.01 -9.01
C ASN A 26 8.47 14.01 -8.11
N LYS A 27 7.99 15.20 -7.77
CA LYS A 27 6.84 15.41 -6.90
C LYS A 27 5.52 15.22 -7.66
N ILE A 28 4.63 14.42 -7.09
CA ILE A 28 3.24 14.26 -7.51
C ILE A 28 2.43 15.44 -6.96
N PRO A 29 1.56 16.09 -7.75
CA PRO A 29 0.62 17.07 -7.22
C PRO A 29 -0.30 16.46 -6.14
N ASN A 30 -0.49 17.13 -5.01
CA ASN A 30 -1.33 16.62 -3.91
C ASN A 30 -2.78 16.32 -4.36
N GLY A 31 -3.30 17.05 -5.36
CA GLY A 31 -4.62 16.77 -5.94
C GLY A 31 -4.73 15.38 -6.58
N HIS A 32 -3.65 14.85 -7.16
CA HIS A 32 -3.64 13.48 -7.68
C HIS A 32 -3.66 12.45 -6.53
N ILE A 33 -2.92 12.70 -5.45
CA ILE A 33 -2.96 11.84 -4.26
C ILE A 33 -4.36 11.85 -3.62
N ALA A 34 -5.00 13.03 -3.54
CA ALA A 34 -6.37 13.16 -3.06
C ALA A 34 -7.36 12.38 -3.93
N ALA A 35 -7.26 12.47 -5.26
CA ALA A 35 -8.10 11.69 -6.19
C ALA A 35 -7.89 10.18 -6.02
N ILE A 36 -6.65 9.73 -5.79
CA ILE A 36 -6.33 8.31 -5.51
C ILE A 36 -6.98 7.84 -4.20
N LEU A 37 -6.95 8.66 -3.15
CA LEU A 37 -7.59 8.37 -1.87
C LEU A 37 -9.12 8.30 -2.00
N GLU A 38 -9.72 9.18 -2.79
CA GLU A 38 -11.16 9.15 -3.08
C GLU A 38 -11.54 7.80 -3.72
N LEU A 39 -10.78 7.31 -4.70
CA LEU A 39 -11.01 5.99 -5.29
C LEU A 39 -10.91 4.84 -4.27
N ALA A 40 -10.04 4.98 -3.27
CA ALA A 40 -9.93 4.01 -2.18
C ALA A 40 -11.25 3.90 -1.40
N ASN A 41 -11.95 5.02 -1.23
CA ASN A 41 -13.19 5.11 -0.46
C ASN A 41 -14.38 4.40 -1.14
N TRP A 42 -14.27 4.12 -2.44
CA TRP A 42 -15.28 3.35 -3.20
C TRP A 42 -15.05 1.83 -3.14
N ALA A 43 -14.24 1.34 -2.19
CA ALA A 43 -14.06 -0.09 -2.00
C ALA A 43 -15.33 -0.77 -1.42
N PRO A 44 -15.59 -2.04 -1.76
CA PRO A 44 -16.67 -2.79 -1.15
C PRO A 44 -16.42 -3.02 0.35
N THR A 45 -17.46 -2.87 1.16
CA THR A 45 -17.41 -3.09 2.62
C THR A 45 -18.71 -3.74 3.09
N HIS A 46 -18.60 -4.90 3.73
CA HIS A 46 -19.76 -5.56 4.33
C HIS A 46 -20.13 -4.84 5.63
N GLY A 47 -21.42 -4.54 5.81
CA GLY A 47 -21.89 -3.79 6.97
C GLY A 47 -21.58 -2.29 6.91
N CYS A 48 -21.07 -1.79 5.78
CA CYS A 48 -20.71 -0.38 5.57
C CYS A 48 -19.78 0.15 6.67
N THR A 49 -18.77 -0.64 7.04
CA THR A 49 -17.84 -0.33 8.14
C THR A 49 -16.70 0.58 7.72
N GLU A 50 -16.36 0.62 6.42
CA GLU A 50 -15.30 1.46 5.85
C GLU A 50 -14.02 1.45 6.70
N PRO A 51 -13.38 0.28 6.91
CA PRO A 51 -12.36 0.10 7.94
C PRO A 51 -11.03 0.76 7.59
N TRP A 52 -10.82 1.20 6.36
CA TRP A 52 -9.56 1.76 5.91
C TRP A 52 -9.29 3.13 6.56
N ARG A 53 -8.07 3.33 7.04
CA ARG A 53 -7.51 4.62 7.45
C ARG A 53 -6.18 4.81 6.73
N PHE A 54 -5.93 6.03 6.28
CA PHE A 54 -4.74 6.38 5.50
C PHE A 54 -4.02 7.52 6.18
N ILE A 55 -2.74 7.32 6.51
CA ILE A 55 -1.87 8.38 7.01
C ILE A 55 -0.94 8.78 5.87
N VAL A 56 -1.08 10.01 5.39
CA VAL A 56 -0.33 10.54 4.24
C VAL A 56 0.90 11.30 4.73
N TYR A 57 2.06 10.95 4.20
CA TYR A 57 3.32 11.65 4.40
C TYR A 57 3.75 12.29 3.08
N GLU A 58 3.73 13.62 3.04
CA GLU A 58 4.24 14.39 1.91
C GLU A 58 5.77 14.46 1.87
N ASN A 59 6.42 14.18 3.01
CA ASN A 59 7.86 14.02 3.11
C ASN A 59 8.19 12.56 3.46
N PRO A 60 8.33 11.68 2.46
CA PRO A 60 8.63 10.26 2.67
C PRO A 60 9.86 10.00 3.56
N SER A 61 10.90 10.82 3.44
CA SER A 61 12.14 10.63 4.21
C SER A 61 11.94 10.85 5.72
N ASP A 62 10.98 11.70 6.13
CA ASP A 62 10.65 11.87 7.55
C ASP A 62 10.06 10.58 8.13
N PHE A 63 9.06 10.01 7.46
CA PHE A 63 8.47 8.73 7.87
C PHE A 63 9.50 7.59 7.85
N CYS A 64 10.32 7.51 6.79
CA CYS A 64 11.33 6.45 6.67
C CYS A 64 12.37 6.49 7.79
N ARG A 65 12.80 7.69 8.23
CA ARG A 65 13.67 7.83 9.40
C ARG A 65 12.97 7.42 10.69
N GLN A 66 11.71 7.82 10.89
CA GLN A 66 10.91 7.38 12.05
C GLN A 66 10.76 5.85 12.06
N HIS A 67 10.47 5.24 10.91
CA HIS A 67 10.33 3.80 10.75
C HIS A 67 11.63 3.05 11.08
N ALA A 68 12.78 3.60 10.67
CA ALA A 68 14.10 3.08 11.02
C ALA A 68 14.40 3.20 12.52
N GLU A 69 14.04 4.31 13.17
CA GLU A 69 14.19 4.46 14.62
C GLU A 69 13.31 3.47 15.40
N ILE A 70 12.06 3.25 14.97
CA ILE A 70 11.19 2.22 15.56
C ILE A 70 11.84 0.84 15.40
N TYR A 71 12.42 0.54 14.24
CA TYR A 71 13.17 -0.71 14.04
C TYR A 71 14.34 -0.85 15.02
N LYS A 72 15.16 0.20 15.17
CA LYS A 72 16.30 0.22 16.09
C LYS A 72 15.89 0.04 17.54
N GLN A 73 14.84 0.73 18.00
CA GLN A 73 14.34 0.63 19.36
C GLN A 73 13.79 -0.77 19.70
N ASN A 74 13.28 -1.48 18.69
CA ASN A 74 12.65 -2.80 18.86
C ASN A 74 13.56 -3.96 18.45
N SER A 75 14.79 -3.69 18.01
CA SER A 75 15.79 -4.70 17.67
C SER A 75 16.96 -4.57 18.64
N LEU A 76 16.99 -5.41 19.68
CA LEU A 76 18.02 -5.38 20.73
C LEU A 76 19.15 -6.39 20.45
N GLY A 77 20.38 -6.01 20.80
CA GLY A 77 21.57 -6.86 20.68
C GLY A 77 21.80 -7.35 19.26
N ASP A 78 22.06 -8.65 19.10
CA ASP A 78 22.37 -9.29 17.82
C ASP A 78 21.21 -9.27 16.80
N ASN A 79 20.00 -8.89 17.23
CA ASN A 79 18.86 -8.74 16.32
C ASN A 79 18.88 -7.42 15.52
N PHE A 80 19.70 -6.45 15.93
CA PHE A 80 19.87 -5.21 15.19
C PHE A 80 20.82 -5.40 14.01
N VAL A 81 20.32 -5.13 12.81
CA VAL A 81 21.10 -5.19 11.57
C VAL A 81 21.24 -3.77 11.02
N PRO A 82 22.43 -3.14 11.07
CA PRO A 82 22.65 -1.77 10.59
C PRO A 82 22.20 -1.55 9.14
N ALA A 83 22.41 -2.54 8.26
CA ALA A 83 21.97 -2.46 6.87
C ALA A 83 20.44 -2.38 6.73
N VAL A 84 19.67 -3.01 7.61
CA VAL A 84 18.20 -2.91 7.60
C VAL A 84 17.77 -1.51 8.01
N TYR A 85 18.39 -0.95 9.06
CA TYR A 85 18.15 0.42 9.50
C TYR A 85 18.41 1.43 8.38
N GLU A 86 19.60 1.40 7.75
CA GLU A 86 19.96 2.31 6.67
C GLU A 86 19.03 2.17 5.46
N ASN A 87 18.65 0.94 5.11
CA ASN A 87 17.71 0.68 4.03
C ASN A 87 16.32 1.25 4.31
N LEU A 88 15.83 1.13 5.54
CA LEU A 88 14.54 1.72 5.95
C LEU A 88 14.61 3.25 5.89
N ALA A 89 15.66 3.85 6.46
CA ALA A 89 15.83 5.29 6.54
C ALA A 89 15.86 5.97 5.17
N ARG A 90 16.45 5.31 4.16
CA ARG A 90 16.60 5.82 2.78
C ARG A 90 15.49 5.39 1.83
N GLN A 91 14.53 4.58 2.31
CA GLN A 91 13.52 4.00 1.42
C GLN A 91 12.62 5.05 0.78
N GLY A 92 12.49 6.23 1.39
CA GLY A 92 11.67 7.35 0.92
C GLY A 92 12.36 8.32 -0.03
N ASP A 93 13.69 8.24 -0.21
CA ASP A 93 14.50 9.32 -0.82
C ASP A 93 14.09 9.71 -2.25
N LYS A 94 13.49 8.78 -2.99
CA LYS A 94 13.01 9.00 -4.36
C LYS A 94 11.50 8.91 -4.50
N ALA A 95 10.78 8.61 -3.42
CA ALA A 95 9.33 8.62 -3.42
C ALA A 95 8.82 10.06 -3.30
N SER A 96 7.65 10.32 -3.87
CA SER A 96 6.96 11.61 -3.73
C SER A 96 6.09 11.65 -2.47
N HIS A 97 5.40 10.55 -2.18
CA HIS A 97 4.50 10.41 -1.04
C HIS A 97 4.58 8.99 -0.48
N ILE A 98 4.34 8.90 0.83
CA ILE A 98 4.05 7.63 1.49
C ILE A 98 2.64 7.68 2.05
N ILE A 99 1.92 6.57 1.95
CA ILE A 99 0.65 6.38 2.65
C ILE A 99 0.75 5.10 3.48
N VAL A 100 0.64 5.24 4.79
CA VAL A 100 0.48 4.07 5.67
C VAL A 100 -1.00 3.72 5.69
N ALA A 101 -1.33 2.53 5.20
CA ALA A 101 -2.69 2.01 5.20
C ALA A 101 -2.93 1.17 6.46
N VAL A 102 -4.05 1.42 7.13
CA VAL A 102 -4.45 0.72 8.36
C VAL A 102 -5.89 0.23 8.21
N MET A 103 -6.15 -1.00 8.62
CA MET A 103 -7.49 -1.51 8.88
C MET A 103 -7.80 -1.20 10.34
N LYS A 104 -8.73 -0.27 10.56
CA LYS A 104 -9.27 0.04 11.88
C LYS A 104 -10.40 -0.92 12.20
N ARG A 105 -10.27 -1.68 13.29
CA ARG A 105 -11.29 -2.62 13.71
C ARG A 105 -12.51 -1.85 14.25
N GLY A 106 -13.68 -2.13 13.68
CA GLY A 106 -14.96 -1.64 14.18
C GLY A 106 -15.54 -2.50 15.30
N ASP A 107 -16.59 -2.00 15.94
CA ASP A 107 -17.24 -2.63 17.10
C ASP A 107 -18.36 -3.62 16.72
N LEU A 108 -18.65 -3.80 15.43
CA LEU A 108 -19.70 -4.70 14.96
C LEU A 108 -19.24 -6.18 15.03
N PRO A 109 -19.68 -6.97 16.01
CA PRO A 109 -19.11 -8.30 16.26
C PRO A 109 -19.45 -9.30 15.16
N LYS A 110 -20.55 -9.06 14.44
CA LYS A 110 -21.04 -9.89 13.33
C LYS A 110 -20.17 -9.81 12.07
N ILE A 111 -19.28 -8.81 11.97
CA ILE A 111 -18.37 -8.66 10.82
C ILE A 111 -17.05 -9.33 11.18
N PRO A 112 -16.69 -10.47 10.57
CA PRO A 112 -15.40 -11.12 10.77
C PRO A 112 -14.23 -10.17 10.45
N GLN A 113 -13.13 -10.25 11.20
CA GLN A 113 -11.94 -9.43 10.94
C GLN A 113 -11.39 -9.62 9.52
N PHE A 114 -11.48 -10.83 8.98
CA PHE A 114 -11.08 -11.13 7.61
C PHE A 114 -11.81 -10.28 6.57
N GLU A 115 -13.09 -9.98 6.77
CA GLU A 115 -13.86 -9.15 5.83
C GLU A 115 -13.40 -7.70 5.85
N GLU A 116 -13.01 -7.17 7.02
CA GLU A 116 -12.43 -5.83 7.13
C GLU A 116 -11.05 -5.75 6.45
N ILE A 117 -10.23 -6.80 6.62
CA ILE A 117 -8.94 -6.95 5.94
C ILE A 117 -9.14 -6.97 4.43
N ALA A 118 -10.13 -7.73 3.94
CA ALA A 118 -10.45 -7.81 2.52
C ALA A 118 -10.93 -6.45 1.97
N ALA A 119 -11.83 -5.76 2.68
CA ALA A 119 -12.31 -4.44 2.32
C ALA A 119 -11.17 -3.40 2.25
N ALA A 120 -10.30 -3.36 3.27
CA ALA A 120 -9.12 -2.49 3.26
C ALA A 120 -8.12 -2.84 2.14
N SER A 121 -7.97 -4.12 1.82
CA SER A 121 -7.12 -4.57 0.69
C SER A 121 -7.70 -4.15 -0.66
N CYS A 122 -9.02 -4.15 -0.82
CA CYS A 122 -9.69 -3.61 -2.00
C CYS A 122 -9.49 -2.09 -2.11
N ALA A 123 -9.58 -1.34 -1.01
CA ALA A 123 -9.29 0.09 -0.99
C ALA A 123 -7.86 0.39 -1.44
N ILE A 124 -6.87 -0.36 -0.93
CA ILE A 124 -5.49 -0.27 -1.38
C ILE A 124 -5.38 -0.59 -2.87
N GLN A 125 -6.00 -1.67 -3.35
CA GLN A 125 -5.97 -2.03 -4.77
C GLN A 125 -6.58 -0.95 -5.66
N ASN A 126 -7.68 -0.31 -5.25
CA ASN A 126 -8.26 0.85 -5.96
C ASN A 126 -7.23 1.98 -6.08
N MET A 127 -6.51 2.29 -5.00
CA MET A 127 -5.43 3.29 -5.04
C MET A 127 -4.33 2.93 -6.04
N LEU A 128 -3.90 1.68 -6.07
CA LEU A 128 -2.84 1.24 -6.98
C LEU A 128 -3.27 1.33 -8.45
N LEU A 129 -4.54 1.04 -8.74
CA LEU A 129 -5.12 1.18 -10.07
C LEU A 129 -5.29 2.66 -10.45
N GLY A 130 -5.79 3.50 -9.55
CA GLY A 130 -5.91 4.95 -9.75
C GLY A 130 -4.56 5.63 -9.94
N ALA A 131 -3.53 5.20 -9.22
CA ALA A 131 -2.16 5.66 -9.45
C ALA A 131 -1.70 5.27 -10.87
N THR A 132 -1.95 4.03 -11.29
CA THR A 132 -1.57 3.56 -12.62
C THR A 132 -2.25 4.35 -13.74
N SER A 133 -3.53 4.69 -13.60
CA SER A 133 -4.24 5.50 -14.61
C SER A 133 -3.71 6.92 -14.74
N LEU A 134 -3.04 7.43 -13.69
CA LEU A 134 -2.36 8.73 -13.68
C LEU A 134 -0.86 8.64 -14.02
N ASN A 135 -0.39 7.48 -14.50
CA ASN A 135 1.04 7.18 -14.74
C ASN A 135 1.92 7.37 -13.48
N ILE A 136 1.36 7.14 -12.30
CA ILE A 136 2.07 7.18 -11.02
C ILE A 136 2.54 5.76 -10.68
N ALA A 137 3.84 5.63 -10.42
CA ALA A 137 4.45 4.42 -9.91
C ALA A 137 4.02 4.18 -8.46
N SER A 138 3.73 2.92 -8.12
CA SER A 138 3.33 2.54 -6.77
C SER A 138 4.02 1.26 -6.28
N PHE A 139 4.21 1.17 -4.96
CA PHE A 139 4.74 -0.01 -4.28
C PHE A 139 4.08 -0.20 -2.92
N TRP A 140 3.46 -1.36 -2.72
CA TRP A 140 2.95 -1.79 -1.42
C TRP A 140 3.98 -2.66 -0.71
N SER A 141 4.54 -2.15 0.38
CA SER A 141 5.53 -2.82 1.22
C SER A 141 4.94 -3.25 2.55
N THR A 142 5.29 -4.45 2.99
CA THR A 142 5.05 -4.95 4.36
C THR A 142 6.36 -5.23 5.10
N GLY A 143 7.49 -4.69 4.61
CA GLY A 143 8.81 -4.87 5.21
C GLY A 143 9.07 -4.02 6.47
N GLY A 144 10.18 -4.30 7.16
CA GLY A 144 10.58 -3.60 8.39
C GLY A 144 9.56 -3.81 9.51
N MET A 145 9.18 -2.72 10.18
CA MET A 145 8.19 -2.74 11.26
C MET A 145 6.73 -2.67 10.79
N ALA A 146 6.48 -2.72 9.47
CA ALA A 146 5.14 -2.50 8.92
C ALA A 146 4.05 -3.39 9.55
N LEU A 147 4.35 -4.67 9.78
CA LEU A 147 3.42 -5.63 10.38
C LEU A 147 3.67 -5.88 11.88
N LYS A 148 4.49 -5.05 12.53
CA LYS A 148 4.86 -5.20 13.94
C LYS A 148 4.00 -4.31 14.82
N PRO A 149 3.64 -4.75 16.07
CA PRO A 149 2.88 -3.93 17.01
C PRO A 149 3.47 -2.53 17.22
N ALA A 150 4.80 -2.43 17.30
CA ALA A 150 5.51 -1.18 17.55
C ALA A 150 5.17 -0.05 16.55
N LEU A 151 5.01 -0.34 15.25
CA LEU A 151 4.62 0.72 14.30
C LEU A 151 3.16 1.14 14.50
N LYS A 152 2.28 0.18 14.72
CA LYS A 152 0.86 0.43 14.96
C LYS A 152 0.64 1.29 16.22
N GLU A 153 1.34 0.95 17.30
CA GLU A 153 1.33 1.69 18.56
C GLU A 153 1.89 3.10 18.40
N TYR A 154 3.02 3.25 17.68
CA TYR A 154 3.59 4.55 17.35
C TYR A 154 2.60 5.46 16.59
N LEU A 155 1.78 4.87 15.71
CA LEU A 155 0.76 5.59 14.93
C LEU A 155 -0.56 5.81 15.70
N GLY A 156 -0.65 5.37 16.97
CA GLY A 156 -1.82 5.59 17.83
C GLY A 156 -2.99 4.64 17.59
N TYR A 157 -2.75 3.47 17.00
CA TYR A 157 -3.78 2.46 16.73
C TYR A 157 -3.79 1.34 17.79
N GLY A 158 -4.97 0.77 18.01
CA GLY A 158 -5.23 -0.19 19.08
C GLY A 158 -4.81 -1.62 18.77
N GLU A 159 -4.96 -2.52 19.76
CA GLU A 159 -4.54 -3.92 19.68
C GLU A 159 -5.15 -4.68 18.49
N HIS A 160 -6.40 -4.40 18.14
CA HIS A 160 -7.11 -5.10 17.06
C HIS A 160 -7.02 -4.44 15.68
N ASP A 161 -6.47 -3.22 15.62
CA ASP A 161 -6.17 -2.54 14.35
C ASP A 161 -4.97 -3.23 13.67
N LEU A 162 -4.89 -3.15 12.36
CA LEU A 162 -3.82 -3.75 11.57
C LEU A 162 -3.23 -2.75 10.58
N VAL A 163 -1.92 -2.50 10.67
CA VAL A 163 -1.21 -1.83 9.59
C VAL A 163 -1.18 -2.80 8.40
N MET A 164 -1.85 -2.41 7.32
CA MET A 164 -1.96 -3.19 6.09
C MET A 164 -0.71 -3.08 5.23
N GLY A 165 0.06 -2.01 5.44
CA GLY A 165 1.38 -1.81 4.85
C GLY A 165 1.67 -0.35 4.55
N ILE A 166 2.83 -0.13 3.94
CA ILE A 166 3.35 1.18 3.57
C ILE A 166 3.32 1.27 2.05
N LEU A 167 2.53 2.21 1.53
CA LEU A 167 2.38 2.48 0.12
C LEU A 167 3.31 3.62 -0.26
N TYR A 168 4.18 3.39 -1.23
CA TYR A 168 5.06 4.42 -1.80
C TYR A 168 4.47 4.84 -3.14
N PHE A 169 4.40 6.15 -3.38
CA PHE A 169 3.99 6.74 -4.65
C PHE A 169 5.06 7.69 -5.17
N GLY A 170 5.31 7.63 -6.47
CA GLY A 170 6.25 8.52 -7.16
C GLY A 170 6.13 8.40 -8.67
N TYR A 171 7.02 9.04 -9.40
CA TYR A 171 7.20 8.78 -10.83
C TYR A 171 8.41 7.88 -11.06
N ALA A 172 8.38 7.14 -12.16
CA ALA A 172 9.49 6.29 -12.59
C ALA A 172 9.63 6.38 -14.10
N ASP A 173 10.86 6.25 -14.59
CA ASP A 173 11.16 6.39 -16.01
C ASP A 173 11.01 5.07 -16.76
N THR A 174 10.98 3.95 -16.03
CA THR A 174 10.89 2.61 -16.61
C THR A 174 9.89 1.74 -15.85
N TYR A 175 9.09 0.99 -16.60
CA TYR A 175 8.11 0.05 -16.08
C TYR A 175 8.38 -1.33 -16.67
N PRO A 176 8.56 -2.38 -15.85
CA PRO A 176 8.81 -3.71 -16.36
C PRO A 176 7.55 -4.29 -17.03
N GLU A 177 7.76 -5.22 -17.96
CA GLU A 177 6.64 -6.00 -18.50
C GLU A 177 6.00 -6.88 -17.43
N GLY A 178 4.70 -7.13 -17.60
CA GLY A 178 3.91 -7.91 -16.65
C GLY A 178 3.99 -9.38 -16.99
N LYS A 179 4.28 -10.20 -15.98
CA LYS A 179 4.28 -11.66 -16.14
C LYS A 179 3.27 -12.32 -15.21
N ARG A 180 2.73 -13.46 -15.66
CA ARG A 180 2.04 -14.45 -14.82
C ARG A 180 2.72 -15.80 -15.00
N ASN A 181 2.84 -16.55 -13.91
CA ASN A 181 3.48 -17.87 -13.93
C ASN A 181 2.60 -18.94 -14.57
N SER A 182 1.30 -18.67 -14.68
CA SER A 182 0.31 -19.58 -15.26
C SER A 182 -0.92 -18.81 -15.73
N GLU A 183 -1.64 -19.43 -16.66
CA GLU A 183 -2.92 -18.99 -17.20
C GLU A 183 -4.05 -19.13 -16.16
N ILE A 184 -5.17 -18.43 -16.38
CA ILE A 184 -6.28 -18.36 -15.42
C ILE A 184 -7.09 -19.66 -15.37
N GLU A 185 -7.12 -20.40 -16.47
CA GLU A 185 -7.78 -21.68 -16.69
C GLU A 185 -7.26 -22.77 -15.75
N LYS A 186 -5.98 -22.67 -15.32
CA LYS A 186 -5.40 -23.58 -14.32
C LYS A 186 -5.87 -23.29 -12.88
N LYS A 187 -6.64 -22.22 -12.68
CA LYS A 187 -7.08 -21.70 -11.37
C LYS A 187 -8.58 -21.46 -11.30
N ASN A 188 -9.33 -21.88 -12.33
CA ASN A 188 -10.78 -21.80 -12.34
C ASN A 188 -11.39 -23.16 -12.69
N SER A 189 -12.64 -23.35 -12.31
CA SER A 189 -13.42 -24.54 -12.65
C SER A 189 -14.85 -24.10 -12.90
N TRP A 190 -15.42 -24.56 -14.00
CA TRP A 190 -16.79 -24.24 -14.39
C TRP A 190 -17.67 -25.44 -14.07
N VAL A 191 -18.57 -25.28 -13.11
CA VAL A 191 -19.62 -26.26 -12.83
C VAL A 191 -20.86 -25.80 -13.58
N LYS A 192 -21.45 -26.71 -14.37
CA LYS A 192 -22.69 -26.47 -15.11
C LYS A 192 -23.89 -26.94 -14.31
#